data_AF-A0A965NX76-F1
#
_entry.id   AF-A0A965NX76-F1
#
_cell.length_a   1.000
_cell.length_b   1.000
_cell.length_c   1.000
_cell.angle_alpha   90.00
_cell.angle_beta   90.00
_cell.angle_gamma   90.00
#
_symmetry.space_group_name_H-M   'P 1'
#
loop_
_entity.id
_entity.type
_entity.pdbx_description
1 polymer ?
#
loop_
_entity_poly.entity_id
_entity_poly.type
_entity_poly.pdbx_seq_one_letter_code
_entity_poly.pdbx_strand_id
1 'polypeptide(L)'
;MAEKKFKGISVITAGPALGHGMVIDAETLNQVVEKGNEAGQVKVLSDHSSSVSNIIGYLENFGLDGGRVRADLTLFESHEGFAYFSELISTLPGQIGFSISFSGVPREAADGTQLADVQTLFSVDLVTSPAANPTGVFHARVDSKQNAVTKTSQVEETKL
;
A
#
# COMPACT_ATOMS: atom_id res chain seq x y z
N MET A 1 -2.85 25.29 2.80
CA MET A 1 -3.13 24.33 1.71
C MET A 1 -3.60 23.05 2.37
N ALA A 2 -4.68 22.44 1.87
CA ALA A 2 -5.31 21.29 2.50
C ALA A 2 -4.74 20.01 1.88
N GLU A 3 -3.75 19.44 2.55
CA GLU A 3 -3.06 18.22 2.16
C GLU A 3 -4.04 17.05 1.94
N LYS A 4 -3.95 16.36 0.81
CA LYS A 4 -4.68 15.09 0.62
C LYS A 4 -3.83 13.93 1.11
N LYS A 5 -4.15 13.50 2.32
CA LYS A 5 -3.47 12.42 3.04
C LYS A 5 -4.33 11.15 3.09
N PHE A 6 -3.75 10.02 2.72
CA PHE A 6 -4.34 8.69 2.87
C PHE A 6 -3.61 7.94 3.98
N LYS A 7 -4.33 7.63 5.06
CA LYS A 7 -3.72 7.00 6.23
C LYS A 7 -3.67 5.49 6.11
N GLY A 8 -2.61 4.90 6.66
CA GLY A 8 -2.48 3.45 6.83
C GLY A 8 -2.58 2.66 5.53
N ILE A 9 -2.01 3.16 4.44
CA ILE A 9 -1.90 2.40 3.19
C ILE A 9 -0.99 1.17 3.40
N SER A 10 -1.30 0.06 2.73
CA SER A 10 -0.50 -1.16 2.74
C SER A 10 0.71 -0.97 1.83
N VAL A 11 1.92 -1.16 2.36
CA VAL A 11 3.19 -0.97 1.63
C VAL A 11 3.74 -2.32 1.14
N ILE A 12 3.83 -3.30 2.03
CA ILE A 12 4.36 -4.64 1.76
C ILE A 12 3.82 -5.63 2.79
N THR A 13 3.55 -6.87 2.37
CA THR A 13 2.99 -7.95 3.18
C THR A 13 3.95 -9.15 3.21
N ALA A 14 4.00 -9.86 4.34
CA ALA A 14 4.76 -11.10 4.44
C ALA A 14 4.27 -12.15 3.42
N GLY A 15 5.20 -12.98 2.93
CA GLY A 15 4.93 -14.02 1.94
C GLY A 15 5.79 -13.90 0.68
N PRO A 16 5.47 -14.65 -0.39
CA PRO A 16 6.28 -14.66 -1.61
C PRO A 16 6.29 -13.30 -2.32
N ALA A 17 7.47 -12.88 -2.77
CA ALA A 17 7.65 -11.76 -3.69
C ALA A 17 7.58 -12.27 -5.14
N LEU A 18 6.41 -12.13 -5.75
CA LEU A 18 6.13 -12.65 -7.10
C LEU A 18 7.05 -12.03 -8.14
N GLY A 19 7.65 -12.87 -8.99
CA GLY A 19 8.58 -12.44 -10.04
C GLY A 19 10.02 -12.20 -9.57
N HIS A 20 10.32 -12.32 -8.27
CA HIS A 20 11.64 -12.04 -7.71
C HIS A 20 12.34 -13.26 -7.08
N GLY A 21 11.64 -14.39 -6.92
CA GLY A 21 12.22 -15.60 -6.30
C GLY A 21 12.61 -15.43 -4.84
N MET A 22 12.00 -14.45 -4.15
CA MET A 22 12.27 -14.13 -2.75
C MET A 22 11.02 -14.28 -1.89
N VAL A 23 11.21 -14.36 -0.58
CA VAL A 23 10.15 -14.34 0.44
C VAL A 23 10.36 -13.13 1.36
N ILE A 24 9.26 -12.49 1.72
CA ILE A 24 9.19 -11.41 2.70
C ILE A 24 8.87 -12.05 4.05
N ASP A 25 9.83 -12.02 4.98
CA ASP A 25 9.65 -12.51 6.34
C ASP A 25 9.43 -11.35 7.33
N ALA A 26 9.28 -11.70 8.61
CA ALA A 26 9.09 -10.70 9.66
C ALA A 26 10.28 -9.74 9.78
N GLU A 27 11.50 -10.21 9.51
CA GLU A 27 12.70 -9.40 9.56
C GLU A 27 12.76 -8.42 8.40
N THR A 28 12.43 -8.84 7.17
CA THR A 28 12.25 -7.94 6.02
C THR A 28 11.24 -6.83 6.34
N LEU A 29 10.09 -7.18 6.93
CA LEU A 29 9.08 -6.16 7.27
C LEU A 29 9.60 -5.16 8.32
N ASN A 30 10.33 -5.64 9.33
CA ASN A 30 10.97 -4.77 10.33
C ASN A 30 11.99 -3.82 9.68
N GLN A 31 12.80 -4.32 8.75
CA GLN A 31 13.78 -3.52 8.02
C GLN A 31 13.09 -2.44 7.16
N VAL A 32 11.96 -2.76 6.51
CA VAL A 32 11.18 -1.74 5.78
C VAL A 32 10.66 -0.65 6.72
N VAL A 33 10.18 -1.00 7.92
CA VAL A 33 9.77 -0.02 8.94
C VAL A 33 10.95 0.85 9.39
N GLU A 34 12.08 0.22 9.71
CA GLU A 34 13.29 0.93 10.13
C GLU A 34 13.76 1.90 9.04
N LYS A 35 13.98 1.42 7.82
CA LYS A 35 14.52 2.23 6.72
C LYS A 35 13.54 3.28 6.21
N GLY A 36 12.24 3.00 6.24
CA GLY A 36 11.22 3.99 5.91
C GLY A 36 11.20 5.15 6.90
N ASN A 37 11.30 4.85 8.20
CA ASN A 37 11.33 5.89 9.24
C ASN A 37 12.68 6.61 9.33
N GLU A 38 13.80 5.92 9.08
CA GLU A 38 15.14 6.52 9.02
C GLU A 38 15.25 7.56 7.90
N ALA A 39 14.63 7.30 6.74
CA ALA A 39 14.56 8.26 5.64
C ALA A 39 13.73 9.50 5.95
N GLY A 40 12.87 9.46 6.97
CA GLY A 40 11.87 10.48 7.31
C GLY A 40 10.70 10.53 6.32
N GLN A 41 11.00 10.69 5.04
CA GLN A 41 10.05 10.65 3.93
C GLN A 41 10.58 9.76 2.82
N VAL A 42 9.77 8.82 2.36
CA VAL A 42 10.08 7.96 1.22
C VAL A 42 9.23 8.38 0.03
N LYS A 43 9.87 8.73 -1.09
CA LYS A 43 9.16 9.17 -2.30
C LYS A 43 8.24 8.07 -2.84
N VAL A 44 7.10 8.50 -3.36
CA VAL A 44 6.13 7.65 -4.05
C VAL A 44 6.14 7.98 -5.52
N LEU A 45 6.33 6.95 -6.35
CA LEU A 45 6.36 7.09 -7.79
C LEU A 45 5.05 6.60 -8.42
N SER A 46 4.64 7.21 -9.54
CA SER A 46 3.50 6.75 -10.34
C SER A 46 3.78 5.47 -11.12
N ASP A 47 5.06 5.10 -11.27
CA ASP A 47 5.55 3.86 -11.89
C ASP A 47 6.98 3.53 -11.40
N HIS A 48 7.62 2.50 -11.96
CA HIS A 48 9.00 2.13 -11.66
C HIS A 48 10.08 2.93 -12.42
N SER A 49 9.76 4.10 -12.99
CA SER A 49 10.75 4.92 -13.70
C SER A 49 11.56 5.80 -12.75
N SER A 50 12.72 6.28 -13.21
CA SER A 50 13.59 7.17 -12.43
C SER A 50 13.32 8.67 -12.63
N SER A 51 12.25 9.04 -13.33
CA SER A 51 11.97 10.45 -13.62
C SER A 51 11.47 11.20 -12.39
N VAL A 52 11.99 12.41 -12.15
CA VAL A 52 11.50 13.30 -11.08
C VAL A 52 10.03 13.67 -11.29
N SER A 53 9.58 13.79 -12.54
CA SER A 53 8.17 14.04 -12.87
C SER A 53 7.24 12.94 -12.39
N ASN A 54 7.75 11.75 -12.07
CA ASN A 54 6.93 10.62 -11.64
C ASN A 54 6.76 10.58 -10.12
N ILE A 55 7.39 11.51 -9.39
CA ILE A 55 7.20 11.63 -7.94
C ILE A 55 5.85 12.30 -7.68
N ILE A 56 4.89 11.52 -7.22
CA ILE A 56 3.51 11.97 -6.96
C ILE A 56 3.25 12.34 -5.50
N GLY A 57 4.18 12.00 -4.61
CA GLY A 57 4.02 12.19 -3.18
C GLY A 57 5.12 11.51 -2.36
N TYR A 58 4.83 11.28 -1.09
CA TYR A 58 5.72 10.59 -0.16
C TYR A 58 4.96 9.80 0.91
N LEU A 59 5.64 8.83 1.51
CA LEU A 59 5.21 8.07 2.67
C LEU A 59 6.00 8.45 3.92
N GLU A 60 5.31 8.42 5.05
CA GLU A 60 5.86 8.59 6.40
C GLU A 60 5.08 7.72 7.40
N ASN A 61 5.54 7.68 8.66
CA ASN A 61 4.91 6.92 9.75
C ASN A 61 4.78 5.42 9.44
N PHE A 62 5.89 4.78 9.04
CA PHE A 62 5.90 3.36 8.75
C PHE A 62 5.71 2.54 10.03
N GLY A 63 4.85 1.53 9.98
CA GLY A 63 4.58 0.65 11.12
C GLY A 63 4.06 -0.72 10.71
N LEU A 64 4.23 -1.69 11.60
CA LEU A 64 3.69 -3.04 11.43
C LEU A 64 2.22 -3.11 11.84
N ASP A 65 1.42 -3.80 11.05
CA ASP A 65 0.04 -4.16 11.38
C ASP A 65 -0.26 -5.54 10.75
N GLY A 66 -0.58 -6.56 11.54
CA GLY A 66 -1.12 -7.83 11.03
C GLY A 66 -0.29 -8.53 9.93
N GLY A 67 1.05 -8.55 10.03
CA GLY A 67 1.92 -9.21 9.06
C GLY A 67 2.18 -8.41 7.77
N ARG A 68 1.99 -7.09 7.83
CA ARG A 68 2.36 -6.15 6.76
C ARG A 68 2.89 -4.84 7.34
N VAL A 69 3.55 -4.07 6.50
CA VAL A 69 3.90 -2.67 6.78
C VAL A 69 2.83 -1.76 6.23
N ARG A 70 2.43 -0.78 7.04
CA ARG A 70 1.59 0.34 6.64
C ARG A 70 2.32 1.67 6.80
N ALA A 71 1.89 2.67 6.03
CA ALA A 71 2.39 4.04 6.11
C ALA A 71 1.30 5.04 5.72
N ASP A 72 1.52 6.32 6.00
CA ASP A 72 0.64 7.40 5.57
C ASP A 72 1.17 8.03 4.28
N LEU A 73 0.32 8.12 3.26
CA LEU A 73 0.60 8.74 1.97
C LEU A 73 0.13 10.18 1.94
N THR A 74 1.04 11.08 1.57
CA THR A 74 0.72 12.44 1.15
C THR A 74 0.99 12.60 -0.34
N LEU A 75 -0.02 13.04 -1.09
CA LEU A 75 0.15 13.43 -2.49
C LEU A 75 0.52 14.91 -2.63
N PHE A 76 1.37 15.22 -3.60
CA PHE A 76 1.69 16.60 -3.93
C PHE A 76 0.57 17.27 -4.73
N GLU A 77 -0.08 18.28 -4.15
CA GLU A 77 -1.15 19.05 -4.79
C GLU A 77 -0.70 19.75 -6.10
N SER A 78 0.59 20.11 -6.19
CA SER A 78 1.16 20.77 -7.37
C SER A 78 1.45 19.81 -8.53
N HIS A 79 1.37 18.50 -8.32
CA HIS A 79 1.58 17.51 -9.37
C HIS A 79 0.38 17.50 -10.33
N GLU A 80 0.61 17.52 -11.64
CA GLU A 80 -0.46 17.59 -12.65
C GLU A 80 -1.48 16.44 -12.53
N GLY A 81 -1.00 15.26 -12.17
CA GLY A 81 -1.81 14.07 -11.91
C GLY A 81 -2.49 14.00 -10.53
N PHE A 82 -2.41 15.03 -9.68
CA PHE A 82 -2.90 14.97 -8.29
C PHE A 82 -4.36 14.49 -8.19
N ALA A 83 -5.26 15.08 -8.99
CA ALA A 83 -6.67 14.72 -9.01
C ALA A 83 -6.88 13.27 -9.47
N TYR A 84 -6.17 12.87 -10.53
CA TYR A 84 -6.23 11.51 -11.08
C TYR A 84 -5.76 10.46 -10.07
N PHE A 85 -4.58 10.62 -9.46
CA PHE A 85 -4.07 9.64 -8.49
C PHE A 85 -4.92 9.60 -7.21
N SER A 86 -5.43 10.75 -6.78
CA SER A 86 -6.37 10.84 -5.67
C SER A 86 -7.65 10.05 -5.93
N GLU A 87 -8.22 10.18 -7.13
CA GLU A 87 -9.39 9.44 -7.57
C GLU A 87 -9.09 7.95 -7.71
N LEU A 88 -7.98 7.60 -8.36
CA LEU A 88 -7.56 6.23 -8.60
C LEU A 88 -7.40 5.45 -7.29
N ILE A 89 -6.70 6.01 -6.31
CA ILE A 89 -6.51 5.42 -4.98
C ILE A 89 -7.83 5.24 -4.23
N SER A 90 -8.76 6.19 -4.37
CA SER A 90 -10.05 6.15 -3.68
C SER A 90 -11.04 5.18 -4.35
N THR A 91 -10.97 5.06 -5.68
CA THR A 91 -11.97 4.37 -6.50
C THR A 91 -11.59 2.92 -6.77
N LEU A 92 -10.29 2.66 -6.99
CA LEU A 92 -9.76 1.33 -7.32
C LEU A 92 -8.78 0.78 -6.26
N PRO A 93 -9.03 0.92 -4.94
CA PRO A 93 -8.05 0.57 -3.90
C PRO A 93 -7.71 -0.93 -3.86
N GLY A 94 -8.53 -1.81 -4.45
CA GLY A 94 -8.27 -3.25 -4.53
C GLY A 94 -7.68 -3.72 -5.87
N GLN A 95 -7.53 -2.83 -6.86
CA GLN A 95 -7.05 -3.17 -8.21
C GLN A 95 -5.66 -2.60 -8.50
N ILE A 96 -5.15 -1.77 -7.60
CA ILE A 96 -3.81 -1.21 -7.61
C ILE A 96 -3.19 -1.42 -6.23
N GLY A 97 -1.87 -1.39 -6.14
CA GLY A 97 -1.18 -1.41 -4.87
C GLY A 97 0.21 -0.81 -5.00
N PHE A 98 1.02 -1.06 -3.98
CA PHE A 98 2.35 -0.49 -3.87
C PHE A 98 3.42 -1.58 -3.91
N SER A 99 4.52 -1.29 -4.62
CA SER A 99 5.71 -2.13 -4.70
C SER A 99 6.92 -1.32 -4.25
N ILE A 100 7.73 -1.88 -3.35
CA ILE A 100 8.91 -1.18 -2.83
C ILE A 100 10.11 -1.37 -3.77
N SER A 101 10.92 -0.32 -3.89
CA SER A 101 12.24 -0.36 -4.53
C SER A 101 13.31 -0.18 -3.46
N PHE A 102 14.28 -1.09 -3.38
CA PHE A 102 15.27 -1.11 -2.31
C PHE A 102 16.61 -1.70 -2.75
N SER A 103 17.65 -1.47 -1.93
CA SER A 103 18.93 -2.17 -2.01
C SER A 103 19.07 -3.21 -0.91
N GLY A 104 19.93 -4.20 -1.17
CA GLY A 104 20.35 -5.22 -0.23
C GLY A 104 20.71 -6.51 -0.96
N VAL A 105 21.33 -7.44 -0.24
CA VAL A 105 21.67 -8.77 -0.76
C VAL A 105 20.78 -9.77 -0.05
N PRO A 106 20.01 -10.61 -0.76
CA PRO A 106 19.11 -11.56 -0.12
C PRO A 106 19.82 -12.41 0.95
N ARG A 107 19.14 -12.62 2.08
CA ARG A 107 19.59 -13.55 3.12
C ARG A 107 19.15 -14.95 2.74
N GLU A 108 20.00 -15.95 2.92
CA GLU A 108 19.63 -17.34 2.71
C GLU A 108 19.17 -17.97 4.03
N ALA A 109 17.96 -18.52 4.03
CA ALA A 109 17.45 -19.32 5.13
C ALA A 109 18.08 -20.72 5.15
N ALA A 110 17.95 -21.44 6.27
CA ALA A 110 18.52 -22.78 6.42
C ALA A 110 18.00 -23.82 5.39
N ASP A 111 16.82 -23.58 4.82
CA ASP A 111 16.21 -24.42 3.78
C ASP A 111 16.53 -23.97 2.34
N GLY A 112 17.40 -22.95 2.18
CA GLY A 112 17.77 -22.37 0.90
C GLY A 112 16.82 -21.28 0.39
N THR A 113 15.75 -20.94 1.14
CA THR A 113 14.86 -19.84 0.75
C THR A 113 15.61 -18.51 0.73
N GLN A 114 15.44 -17.73 -0.34
CA GLN A 114 15.98 -16.38 -0.42
C GLN A 114 15.00 -15.40 0.24
N LEU A 115 15.46 -14.76 1.31
CA LEU A 115 14.70 -13.77 2.07
C LEU A 115 15.15 -12.38 1.64
N ALA A 116 14.20 -11.49 1.38
CA ALA A 116 14.54 -10.12 1.05
C ALA A 116 15.26 -9.45 2.25
N ASP A 117 16.32 -8.70 1.94
CA ASP A 117 17.12 -7.96 2.92
C ASP A 117 17.14 -6.50 2.52
N VAL A 118 16.61 -5.63 3.37
CA VAL A 118 16.40 -4.22 3.04
C VAL A 118 17.44 -3.36 3.75
N GLN A 119 18.42 -2.89 2.99
CA GLN A 119 19.49 -2.01 3.46
C GLN A 119 19.16 -0.53 3.24
N THR A 120 18.46 -0.21 2.15
CA THR A 120 17.95 1.15 1.87
C THR A 120 16.64 1.05 1.13
N LEU A 121 15.63 1.81 1.57
CA LEU A 121 14.36 1.94 0.89
C LEU A 121 14.39 3.18 -0.02
N PHE A 122 14.35 2.97 -1.33
CA PHE A 122 14.48 4.06 -2.30
C PHE A 122 13.16 4.74 -2.64
N SER A 123 12.12 3.95 -2.88
CA SER A 123 10.79 4.44 -3.24
C SER A 123 9.72 3.39 -2.98
N VAL A 124 8.47 3.83 -3.01
CA VAL A 124 7.29 2.97 -2.97
C VAL A 124 6.40 3.34 -4.15
N ASP A 125 6.25 2.43 -5.11
CA ASP A 125 5.78 2.76 -6.43
C ASP A 125 4.36 2.22 -6.64
N LEU A 126 3.49 3.03 -7.24
CA LEU A 126 2.12 2.64 -7.54
C LEU A 126 2.12 1.71 -8.75
N VAL A 127 1.54 0.52 -8.59
CA VAL A 127 1.52 -0.52 -9.63
C VAL A 127 0.16 -1.21 -9.70
N THR A 128 -0.14 -1.84 -10.83
CA THR A 128 -1.33 -2.67 -11.01
C THR A 128 -1.19 -4.05 -10.37
N SER A 129 0.04 -4.59 -10.30
CA SER A 129 0.34 -5.93 -9.78
C SER A 129 1.57 -5.90 -8.87
N PRO A 130 1.41 -5.64 -7.56
CA PRO A 130 2.53 -5.63 -6.61
C PRO A 130 3.16 -7.00 -6.41
N ALA A 131 4.49 -7.05 -6.27
CA ALA A 131 5.22 -8.29 -6.04
C ALA A 131 4.86 -8.95 -4.69
N ALA A 132 4.71 -8.15 -3.64
CA ALA A 132 4.53 -8.65 -2.26
C ALA A 132 3.44 -7.88 -1.49
N ASN A 133 2.45 -7.31 -2.18
CA ASN A 133 1.37 -6.54 -1.56
C ASN A 133 0.02 -6.79 -2.25
N PRO A 134 -0.48 -8.04 -2.25
CA PRO A 134 -1.55 -8.48 -3.16
C PRO A 134 -2.95 -7.94 -2.83
N THR A 135 -3.14 -7.29 -1.68
CA THR A 135 -4.46 -6.84 -1.21
C THR A 135 -4.77 -5.37 -1.48
N GLY A 136 -3.98 -4.74 -2.36
CA GLY A 136 -4.15 -3.36 -2.79
C GLY A 136 -3.82 -2.33 -1.72
N VAL A 137 -4.36 -1.11 -1.89
CA VAL A 137 -3.98 0.10 -1.14
C VAL A 137 -4.30 0.02 0.36
N PHE A 138 -5.46 -0.49 0.79
CA PHE A 138 -5.86 -0.44 2.20
C PHE A 138 -5.99 -1.81 2.89
N HIS A 139 -5.89 -2.91 2.12
CA HIS A 139 -6.38 -4.26 2.43
C HIS A 139 -7.92 -4.38 2.37
N ALA A 140 -8.40 -5.55 1.94
CA ALA A 140 -9.82 -5.87 1.90
C ALA A 140 -10.43 -5.99 3.32
N ARG A 141 -10.84 -4.86 3.90
CA ARG A 141 -12.14 -4.69 4.57
C ARG A 141 -12.54 -3.23 4.41
N VAL A 142 -13.38 -2.98 3.40
CA VAL A 142 -14.16 -1.75 3.31
C VAL A 142 -15.37 -1.94 4.24
N ASP A 143 -15.23 -1.66 5.53
CA ASP A 143 -16.39 -1.50 6.40
C ASP A 143 -17.06 -0.16 6.08
N SER A 144 -17.70 -0.08 4.92
CA SER A 144 -18.69 0.95 4.64
C SER A 144 -19.85 0.70 5.59
N LYS A 145 -19.96 1.47 6.66
CA LYS A 145 -21.20 1.57 7.45
C LYS A 145 -22.30 2.05 6.50
N GLN A 146 -23.00 1.10 5.88
CA GLN A 146 -24.15 1.37 5.04
C GLN A 146 -25.28 1.82 5.97
N ASN A 147 -25.65 3.09 5.88
CA ASN A 147 -26.75 3.67 6.61
C ASN A 147 -27.99 2.78 6.49
N ALA A 148 -28.54 2.40 7.64
CA ALA A 148 -29.77 1.66 7.76
C ALA A 148 -30.91 2.36 6.99
N VAL A 149 -31.46 1.67 5.99
CA VAL A 149 -32.81 1.95 5.49
C VAL A 149 -33.66 0.77 5.91
N THR A 150 -34.29 0.92 7.07
CA THR A 150 -35.36 0.08 7.58
C THR A 150 -36.48 0.01 6.53
N LYS A 151 -36.63 -1.13 5.85
CA LYS A 151 -37.84 -1.42 5.08
C LYS A 151 -38.95 -1.78 6.06
N THR A 152 -39.82 -0.82 6.34
CA THR A 152 -41.12 -1.08 6.95
C THR A 152 -42.01 -1.78 5.91
N SER A 153 -42.22 -3.08 6.06
CA SER A 153 -43.23 -3.81 5.31
C SER A 153 -44.60 -3.47 5.89
N GLN A 154 -45.42 -2.71 5.15
CA GLN A 154 -46.86 -2.72 5.32
C GLN A 154 -47.38 -4.05 4.76
N VAL A 155 -48.14 -4.78 5.56
CA VAL A 155 -48.88 -5.96 5.11
C VAL A 155 -50.31 -5.51 4.87
N GLU A 156 -50.74 -5.66 3.62
CA GLU A 156 -52.08 -5.38 3.11
C GLU A 156 -53.09 -6.40 3.69
N GLU A 157 -54.21 -5.90 4.21
CA GLU A 157 -55.38 -6.70 4.58
C GLU A 157 -55.94 -7.39 3.32
N THR A 158 -56.19 -8.70 3.40
CA THR A 158 -57.09 -9.36 2.45
C THR A 158 -58.28 -9.92 3.21
N LYS A 159 -59.44 -9.28 3.01
CA LYS A 159 -60.77 -9.79 3.33
C LYS A 159 -61.05 -11.08 2.55
N LEU A 160 -61.60 -12.07 3.24
CA LEU A 160 -62.70 -12.94 2.79
C LEU A 160 -63.45 -13.47 4.02
#